data_AF-A0A433RXE5-F1
#
_entry.id   AF-A0A433RXE5-F1
#
_cell.length_a   1.000
_cell.length_b   1.000
_cell.length_c   1.000
_cell.angle_alpha   90.00
_cell.angle_beta   90.00
_cell.angle_gamma   90.00
#
_symmetry.space_group_name_H-M   'P 1'
#
loop_
_entity.id
_entity.type
_entity.pdbx_description
1 polymer ?
#
loop_
_entity_poly.entity_id
_entity_poly.type
_entity_poly.pdbx_seq_one_letter_code
_entity_poly.pdbx_strand_id
1 'polypeptide(L)'
;MDGKLNWIGFLFLYIGLFLMTQPFSADLRIEALANWTTVFIGFLVYFVGVIFGIFGFLREQTPLRWINLAGLFIGIVLVSIFMFLPNS
;
A
#
# COMPACT_ATOMS: atom_id res chain seq x y z
N MET A 1 5.58 21.53 -12.12
CA MET A 1 5.17 21.09 -10.76
C MET A 1 5.10 19.56 -10.78
N ASP A 2 6.12 18.93 -11.35
CA ASP A 2 5.97 17.61 -11.95
C ASP A 2 6.50 16.57 -10.97
N GLY A 3 5.72 15.53 -10.67
CA GLY A 3 6.10 14.50 -9.71
C GLY A 3 5.27 14.49 -8.44
N LYS A 4 4.44 15.51 -8.17
CA LYS A 4 3.68 15.61 -6.91
C LYS A 4 2.70 14.46 -6.76
N LEU A 5 2.03 14.06 -7.83
CA LEU A 5 1.08 12.95 -7.80
C LEU A 5 1.80 11.63 -7.54
N ASN A 6 2.97 11.43 -8.15
CA ASN A 6 3.77 10.24 -7.85
C ASN A 6 4.29 10.22 -6.42
N TRP A 7 4.71 11.34 -5.84
CA TRP A 7 5.13 11.39 -4.44
C TRP A 7 3.98 11.10 -3.46
N ILE A 8 2.79 11.63 -3.74
CA ILE A 8 1.59 11.31 -2.96
C ILE A 8 1.24 9.83 -3.12
N GLY A 9 1.22 9.32 -4.36
CA GLY A 9 0.99 7.90 -4.64
C GLY A 9 1.97 7.01 -3.87
N PHE A 10 3.25 7.34 -3.90
CA PHE A 10 4.30 6.63 -3.17
C PHE A 10 3.99 6.59 -1.66
N LEU A 11 3.80 7.76 -1.05
CA LEU A 11 3.63 7.86 0.40
C LEU A 11 2.41 7.07 0.88
N PHE A 12 1.28 7.21 0.19
CA PHE A 12 0.05 6.51 0.55
C PHE A 12 0.08 5.00 0.24
N LEU A 13 0.69 4.58 -0.88
CA LEU A 13 0.82 3.16 -1.22
C LEU A 13 1.63 2.41 -0.15
N TYR A 14 2.82 2.89 0.17
CA TYR A 14 3.74 2.16 1.03
C TYR A 14 3.36 2.25 2.51
N ILE A 15 2.80 3.38 2.97
CA ILE A 15 2.24 3.48 4.34
C ILE A 15 1.02 2.58 4.49
N GLY A 16 0.10 2.59 3.51
CA GLY A 16 -1.07 1.73 3.52
C GLY A 16 -0.68 0.25 3.58
N LEU A 17 0.29 -0.17 2.75
CA LEU A 17 0.84 -1.53 2.76
C LEU A 17 1.43 -1.90 4.11
N PHE A 18 2.26 -1.03 4.68
CA PHE A 18 2.87 -1.27 5.98
C PHE A 18 1.81 -1.51 7.07
N LEU A 19 0.77 -0.67 7.13
CA LEU A 19 -0.31 -0.80 8.10
C LEU A 19 -1.12 -2.09 7.91
N MET A 20 -1.31 -2.55 6.67
CA MET A 20 -1.97 -3.82 6.38
C MET A 20 -1.13 -5.04 6.77
N THR A 21 0.20 -4.96 6.76
CA THR A 21 1.09 -6.10 7.09
C THR A 21 1.28 -6.40 8.58
N GLN A 22 0.89 -5.47 9.46
CA GLN A 22 1.15 -5.57 10.91
C GLN A 22 0.56 -6.80 11.65
N PRO A 23 -0.58 -7.41 11.26
CA PRO A 23 -1.12 -8.55 12.00
C PRO A 23 -0.32 -9.85 11.86
N PHE A 24 0.60 -9.96 10.89
CA PHE A 24 0.96 -11.27 10.33
C PHE A 24 2.38 -11.76 10.66
N SER A 25 3.20 -11.00 11.40
CA SER A 25 4.52 -11.45 11.87
C SER A 25 4.67 -11.24 13.37
N ALA A 26 4.74 -12.31 14.15
CA ALA A 26 4.90 -12.25 15.60
C ALA A 26 6.14 -11.45 16.04
N ASP A 27 7.21 -11.50 15.24
CA ASP A 27 8.51 -10.88 15.58
C ASP A 27 8.60 -9.37 15.28
N LEU A 28 7.72 -8.83 14.42
CA LEU A 28 7.70 -7.41 14.03
C LEU A 28 6.37 -6.73 14.37
N ARG A 29 5.52 -7.39 15.16
CA ARG A 29 4.19 -6.90 15.52
C ARG A 29 4.32 -5.72 16.48
N ILE A 30 3.94 -4.53 16.03
CA ILE A 30 3.71 -3.40 16.94
C ILE A 30 2.31 -3.61 17.54
N GLU A 31 2.22 -4.04 18.80
CA GLU A 31 0.94 -4.42 19.43
C GLU A 31 -0.12 -3.33 19.37
N ALA A 32 0.27 -2.06 19.46
CA ALA A 32 -0.63 -0.92 19.32
C ALA A 32 -1.25 -0.80 17.91
N LEU A 33 -0.58 -1.30 16.88
CA LEU A 33 -1.00 -1.24 15.48
C LEU A 33 -1.60 -2.56 14.98
N ALA A 34 -1.45 -3.65 15.73
CA ALA A 34 -1.90 -4.98 15.34
C ALA A 34 -3.38 -5.23 15.68
N ASN A 35 -4.27 -4.42 15.12
CA ASN A 35 -5.72 -4.60 15.24
C ASN A 35 -6.41 -4.48 13.88
N TRP A 36 -7.61 -5.06 13.76
CA TRP A 36 -8.38 -5.06 12.51
C TRP A 36 -8.77 -3.66 12.03
N THR A 37 -8.95 -2.70 12.94
CA THR A 37 -9.22 -1.30 12.60
C THR A 37 -8.02 -0.67 11.87
N THR A 38 -6.79 -0.91 12.34
CA THR A 38 -5.56 -0.42 11.70
C THR A 38 -5.38 -1.04 10.32
N VAL A 39 -5.68 -2.32 10.15
CA VAL A 39 -5.64 -3.00 8.85
C VAL A 39 -6.63 -2.36 7.89
N PHE A 40 -7.86 -2.11 8.34
CA PHE A 40 -8.88 -1.44 7.54
C PHE A 40 -8.47 0.00 7.15
N ILE A 41 -7.92 0.76 8.09
CA ILE A 41 -7.36 2.09 7.81
C ILE A 41 -6.22 1.98 6.79
N GLY A 42 -5.32 1.02 6.96
CA GLY A 42 -4.23 0.73 6.02
C GLY A 42 -4.74 0.46 4.61
N PHE A 43 -5.81 -0.31 4.47
CA PHE A 43 -6.48 -0.56 3.19
C PHE A 43 -7.02 0.71 2.54
N LEU A 44 -7.69 1.58 3.31
CA LEU A 44 -8.20 2.87 2.78
C LEU A 44 -7.05 3.78 2.33
N VAL A 45 -5.99 3.88 3.12
CA VAL A 45 -4.78 4.66 2.79
C VAL A 45 -4.11 4.11 1.53
N TYR A 46 -3.96 2.79 1.44
CA TYR A 46 -3.43 2.12 0.26
C TYR A 46 -4.29 2.42 -0.98
N PHE A 47 -5.61 2.32 -0.87
CA PHE A 47 -6.53 2.58 -1.98
C PHE A 47 -6.41 4.01 -2.52
N VAL A 48 -6.28 4.99 -1.63
CA VAL A 48 -5.97 6.38 -2.02
C VAL A 48 -4.63 6.45 -2.76
N GLY A 49 -3.61 5.76 -2.25
CA GLY A 49 -2.30 5.66 -2.91
C GLY A 49 -2.37 5.04 -4.31
N VAL A 50 -3.19 4.00 -4.51
CA VAL A 50 -3.44 3.38 -5.82
C VAL A 50 -3.98 4.39 -6.81
N ILE A 51 -5.00 5.17 -6.41
CA ILE A 51 -5.61 6.19 -7.26
C ILE A 51 -4.56 7.21 -7.70
N PHE A 52 -3.83 7.79 -6.74
CA PHE A 52 -2.79 8.77 -7.04
C PHE A 52 -1.61 8.17 -7.83
N GLY A 53 -1.25 6.92 -7.58
CA GLY A 53 -0.21 6.20 -8.32
C GLY A 53 -0.59 5.99 -9.78
N ILE A 54 -1.84 5.60 -10.08
CA ILE A 54 -2.35 5.45 -11.45
C ILE A 54 -2.36 6.81 -12.16
N PHE A 55 -2.91 7.85 -11.54
CA PHE A 55 -2.92 9.19 -12.13
C PHE A 55 -1.50 9.73 -12.32
N GLY A 56 -0.61 9.55 -11.34
CA GLY A 56 0.80 9.93 -11.43
C GLY A 56 1.54 9.19 -12.55
N PHE A 57 1.22 7.92 -12.78
CA PHE A 57 1.78 7.14 -13.88
C PHE A 57 1.32 7.65 -15.26
N LEU A 58 0.03 7.93 -15.41
CA LEU A 58 -0.55 8.39 -16.67
C LEU A 58 -0.14 9.81 -17.03
N ARG A 59 0.08 10.69 -16.05
CA ARG A 59 0.34 12.12 -16.28
C ARG A 59 1.81 12.53 -16.21
N GLU A 60 2.66 11.82 -15.47
CA GLU A 60 4.01 12.29 -15.16
C GLU A 60 5.08 11.32 -15.69
N GLN A 61 6.16 11.86 -16.27
CA GLN A 61 7.30 11.07 -16.76
C GLN A 61 8.44 10.98 -15.74
N THR A 62 8.10 10.75 -14.47
CA THR A 62 9.12 10.58 -13.42
C THR A 62 9.52 9.12 -13.26
N PRO A 63 10.76 8.81 -12.83
CA PRO A 63 11.14 7.44 -12.48
C PRO A 63 10.26 6.84 -11.36
N LEU A 64 9.76 7.69 -10.46
CA LEU A 64 8.94 7.30 -9.31
C LEU A 64 7.63 6.59 -9.70
N ARG A 65 7.11 6.86 -10.91
CA ARG A 65 5.91 6.19 -11.43
C ARG A 65 6.06 4.67 -11.52
N TRP A 66 7.27 4.21 -11.86
CA TRP A 66 7.56 2.78 -11.98
C TRP A 66 7.65 2.11 -10.61
N ILE A 67 8.20 2.83 -9.63
CA ILE A 67 8.24 2.39 -8.22
C ILE A 67 6.82 2.30 -7.66
N ASN A 68 5.96 3.27 -7.95
CA ASN A 68 4.55 3.23 -7.57
C ASN A 68 3.82 2.06 -8.22
N LEU A 69 4.06 1.81 -9.51
CA LEU A 69 3.48 0.68 -10.23
C LEU A 69 3.88 -0.65 -9.58
N ALA A 70 5.16 -0.83 -9.23
CA ALA A 70 5.63 -2.01 -8.52
C ALA A 70 4.95 -2.18 -7.15
N GLY A 71 4.85 -1.10 -6.36
CA GLY A 71 4.14 -1.09 -5.08
C GLY A 71 2.66 -1.48 -5.21
N LEU A 72 2.02 -1.03 -6.29
CA LEU A 72 0.64 -1.38 -6.64
C LEU A 72 0.48 -2.90 -6.87
N PHE A 73 1.40 -3.50 -7.64
CA PHE A 73 1.39 -4.96 -7.87
C PHE A 73 1.66 -5.74 -6.58
N ILE A 74 2.66 -5.31 -5.80
CA ILE A 74 2.98 -5.94 -4.50
C ILE A 74 1.76 -5.90 -3.58
N GLY A 75 1.05 -4.77 -3.52
CA GLY A 75 -0.15 -4.64 -2.69
C GLY A 75 -1.30 -5.52 -3.12
N ILE A 76 -1.56 -5.64 -4.43
CA ILE A 76 -2.57 -6.57 -4.94
C ILE A 76 -2.23 -8.01 -4.54
N VAL A 77 -0.96 -8.42 -4.68
CA VAL A 77 -0.51 -9.76 -4.33
C VAL A 77 -0.66 -10.01 -2.83
N LEU A 78 -0.21 -9.09 -1.97
CA LEU A 78 -0.32 -9.23 -0.52
C LEU A 78 -1.78 -9.31 -0.07
N VAL A 79 -2.64 -8.41 -0.53
CA VAL A 79 -4.08 -8.44 -0.20
C VAL A 79 -4.72 -9.75 -0.65
N SER A 80 -4.39 -10.23 -1.85
CA SER A 80 -4.90 -11.51 -2.37
C SER A 80 -4.43 -12.69 -1.52
N ILE A 81 -3.14 -12.75 -1.18
CA ILE A 81 -2.58 -13.80 -0.32
C ILE A 81 -3.27 -13.81 1.04
N PHE A 82 -3.46 -12.65 1.69
CA PHE A 82 -4.12 -12.59 2.99
C PHE A 82 -5.62 -12.89 2.94
N MET A 83 -6.33 -12.56 1.86
CA MET A 83 -7.76 -12.88 1.72
C MET A 83 -8.02 -14.35 1.39
N PHE A 84 -7.10 -15.00 0.66
CA PHE A 84 -7.30 -16.36 0.14
C PHE A 84 -6.41 -17.41 0.82
N LEU A 85 -5.57 -17.03 1.79
CA LEU A 85 -4.91 -18.03 2.64
C LEU A 85 -5.98 -18.77 3.44
N PRO A 86 -5.98 -20.11 3.43
CA PRO A 86 -6.85 -20.88 4.32
C PRO A 86 -6.55 -20.47 5.77
N ASN A 87 -7.59 -20.09 6.52
CA ASN A 87 -7.48 -19.93 7.96
C ASN A 87 -7.20 -21.33 8.54
N SER A 88 -5.93 -21.62 8.84
CA SER A 88 -5.50 -22.81 9.57
C SER A 88 -5.76 -22.65 11.06
#